data_AF-A0A0D2QEB8-F1
#
_entry.id   AF-A0A0D2QEB8-F1
#
_cell.length_a   1.000
_cell.length_b   1.000
_cell.length_c   1.000
_cell.angle_alpha   90.00
_cell.angle_beta   90.00
_cell.angle_gamma   90.00
#
_symmetry.space_group_name_H-M   'P 1'
#
loop_
_entity.id
_entity.type
_entity.pdbx_description
1 polymer ?
#
loop_
_entity_poly.entity_id
_entity_poly.type
_entity_poly.pdbx_seq_one_letter_code
_entity_poly.pdbx_strand_id
1 'polypeptide(L)'
;MRRNVKKEKKTDKGDASAKPVRTKVAGVARDDSADVESDEPNREEDAADRRVLRSKYLAVMTKISDAREEISNVDSNKFNIIINEVDNLHQQVLKPREQVADAEALLGLANTLPTSVKSISCEGISLADFVNCLIREFWEIHQ
;
A
#
# COMPACT_ATOMS: atom_id res chain seq x y z
N MET A 1 51.58 -6.99 -54.99
CA MET A 1 51.63 -5.68 -55.69
C MET A 1 50.54 -4.78 -55.09
N ARG A 2 50.89 -3.56 -54.67
CA ARG A 2 50.00 -2.56 -54.02
C ARG A 2 48.91 -2.04 -54.96
N ARG A 3 47.74 -1.65 -54.42
CA ARG A 3 47.22 -0.25 -54.45
C ARG A 3 45.80 -0.11 -53.86
N ASN A 4 45.66 0.88 -52.99
CA ASN A 4 44.41 1.52 -52.57
C ASN A 4 44.31 2.85 -53.31
N VAL A 5 43.15 3.23 -53.86
CA VAL A 5 42.78 4.57 -54.39
C VAL A 5 41.24 4.56 -54.51
N LYS A 6 40.40 5.56 -54.26
CA LYS A 6 40.37 6.85 -53.53
C LYS A 6 38.90 7.33 -53.61
N LYS A 7 38.48 8.10 -52.61
CA LYS A 7 37.23 8.90 -52.45
C LYS A 7 36.52 9.35 -53.74
N GLU A 8 35.19 9.44 -53.66
CA GLU A 8 34.51 10.69 -54.04
C GLU A 8 33.25 10.98 -53.21
N LYS A 9 33.06 12.26 -52.92
CA LYS A 9 32.00 12.91 -52.14
C LYS A 9 31.18 13.72 -53.13
N LYS A 10 29.87 13.54 -53.25
CA LYS A 10 28.94 14.60 -53.69
C LYS A 10 27.55 14.46 -53.05
N THR A 11 27.15 15.59 -52.49
CA THR A 11 25.82 16.07 -52.09
C THR A 11 24.88 16.20 -53.30
N ASP A 12 23.58 15.95 -53.15
CA ASP A 12 22.54 16.99 -53.32
C ASP A 12 21.15 16.54 -52.82
N LYS A 13 20.33 17.55 -52.56
CA LYS A 13 19.04 17.68 -51.90
C LYS A 13 17.87 16.87 -52.46
N GLY A 14 16.93 16.57 -51.57
CA GLY A 14 15.52 16.29 -51.86
C GLY A 14 14.67 16.59 -50.62
N ASP A 15 13.81 17.60 -50.73
CA ASP A 15 12.94 18.18 -49.69
C ASP A 15 11.50 17.63 -49.76
N ALA A 16 10.71 17.94 -48.71
CA ALA A 16 9.27 17.83 -48.53
C ALA A 16 8.73 16.43 -48.13
N SER A 17 7.79 16.24 -47.21
CA SER A 17 6.95 17.01 -46.28
C SER A 17 6.12 15.90 -45.58
N ALA A 18 5.78 15.83 -44.29
CA ALA A 18 5.17 16.81 -43.41
C ALA A 18 5.28 16.30 -41.96
N LYS A 19 5.47 17.20 -40.99
CA LYS A 19 5.25 16.94 -39.55
C LYS A 19 3.99 17.69 -39.11
N PRO A 20 3.06 17.07 -38.35
CA PRO A 20 1.88 17.77 -37.88
C PRO A 20 2.23 18.71 -36.71
N VAL A 21 1.96 19.99 -36.91
CA VAL A 21 2.07 21.06 -35.92
C VAL A 21 0.91 20.93 -34.93
N ARG A 22 1.22 20.63 -33.66
CA ARG A 22 0.23 20.67 -32.57
C ARG A 22 0.12 22.11 -32.06
N THR A 23 -0.86 22.84 -32.59
CA THR A 23 -1.26 24.16 -32.13
C THR A 23 -1.70 24.08 -30.66
N LYS A 24 -1.08 24.90 -29.80
CA LYS A 24 -1.49 25.06 -28.40
C LYS A 24 -2.65 26.04 -28.35
N VAL A 25 -3.84 25.57 -27.99
CA VAL A 25 -5.00 26.43 -27.73
C VAL A 25 -4.88 26.95 -26.30
N ALA A 26 -4.76 28.27 -26.17
CA ALA A 26 -4.82 28.97 -24.90
C ALA A 26 -6.25 28.92 -24.35
N GLY A 27 -6.43 28.21 -23.24
CA GLY A 27 -7.67 28.18 -22.47
C GLY A 27 -7.75 29.41 -21.57
N VAL A 28 -8.69 30.27 -21.92
CA VAL A 28 -9.29 31.43 -21.22
C VAL A 28 -9.11 31.42 -19.69
N ALA A 29 -8.61 32.54 -19.16
CA ALA A 29 -8.53 32.84 -17.73
C ALA A 29 -9.94 32.80 -17.10
N ARG A 30 -10.11 31.97 -16.08
CA ARG A 30 -11.28 31.96 -15.22
C ARG A 30 -10.97 32.85 -14.01
N ASP A 31 -11.68 33.97 -14.02
CA ASP A 31 -12.29 34.71 -12.92
C ASP A 31 -11.68 34.58 -11.52
N ASP A 32 -11.39 35.76 -10.99
CA ASP A 32 -10.82 36.06 -9.69
C ASP A 32 -11.89 35.96 -8.58
N SER A 33 -11.43 35.78 -7.34
CA SER A 33 -12.19 35.93 -6.10
C SER A 33 -13.09 34.78 -5.63
N ALA A 34 -12.44 33.81 -4.99
CA ALA A 34 -12.91 33.32 -3.69
C ALA A 34 -11.66 33.09 -2.82
N ASP A 35 -11.12 34.19 -2.31
CA ASP A 35 -10.16 34.15 -1.21
C ASP A 35 -10.89 33.62 0.02
N VAL A 36 -10.79 32.31 0.23
CA VAL A 36 -11.13 31.65 1.47
C VAL A 36 -9.82 31.13 2.04
N GLU A 37 -8.93 32.04 2.43
CA GLU A 37 -7.74 31.70 3.21
C GLU A 37 -8.18 31.22 4.61
N SER A 38 -8.54 29.94 4.66
CA SER A 38 -8.90 29.21 5.86
C SER A 38 -7.64 28.56 6.43
N ASP A 39 -7.25 28.96 7.64
CA ASP A 39 -6.35 28.27 8.57
C ASP A 39 -5.37 27.25 7.94
N GLU A 40 -4.25 27.75 7.43
CA GLU A 40 -3.15 26.97 6.84
C GLU A 40 -2.08 26.37 7.79
N PRO A 41 -2.14 26.37 9.14
CA PRO A 41 -1.08 25.70 9.93
C PRO A 41 -1.26 24.18 10.07
N ASN A 42 -2.46 23.61 9.82
CA ASN A 42 -2.79 22.24 10.25
C ASN A 42 -2.68 21.17 9.15
N ARG A 43 -2.59 21.56 7.86
CA ARG A 43 -2.61 20.60 6.74
C ARG A 43 -1.30 19.82 6.60
N GLU A 44 -0.17 20.47 6.88
CA GLU A 44 1.15 19.86 6.80
C GLU A 44 1.40 18.88 7.95
N GLU A 45 0.98 19.22 9.16
CA GLU A 45 1.03 18.36 10.35
C GLU A 45 0.21 17.08 10.12
N ASP A 46 -1.04 17.22 9.65
CA ASP A 46 -1.92 16.11 9.28
C ASP A 46 -1.30 15.24 8.14
N ALA A 47 -0.56 15.83 7.20
CA ALA A 47 0.17 15.06 6.18
C ALA A 47 1.35 14.26 6.74
N ALA A 48 2.11 14.86 7.66
CA ALA A 48 3.22 14.22 8.35
C ALA A 48 2.73 13.07 9.23
N ASP A 49 1.67 13.28 10.01
CA ASP A 49 1.08 12.27 10.89
C ASP A 49 0.57 11.06 10.11
N ARG A 50 -0.10 11.27 8.97
CA ARG A 50 -0.48 10.18 8.07
C ARG A 50 0.73 9.43 7.50
N ARG A 51 1.85 10.10 7.26
CA ARG A 51 3.07 9.43 6.78
C ARG A 51 3.68 8.57 7.88
N VAL A 52 3.70 9.09 9.10
CA VAL A 52 4.15 8.37 10.29
C VAL A 52 3.26 7.13 10.52
N LEU A 53 1.93 7.26 10.43
CA LEU A 53 1.01 6.14 10.59
C LEU A 53 1.31 5.01 9.58
N ARG A 54 1.49 5.35 8.30
CA ARG A 54 1.87 4.37 7.27
C ARG A 54 3.24 3.72 7.56
N SER A 55 4.19 4.49 8.08
CA SER A 55 5.50 3.95 8.49
C SER A 55 5.37 2.98 9.67
N LYS A 56 4.46 3.22 10.62
CA LYS A 56 4.18 2.31 11.73
C LYS A 56 3.59 0.99 11.22
N TYR A 57 2.63 1.04 10.30
CA TYR A 57 2.11 -0.17 9.64
C TYR A 57 3.18 -0.95 8.89
N LEU A 58 4.09 -0.26 8.19
CA LEU A 58 5.24 -0.91 7.56
C LEU A 58 6.13 -1.63 8.58
N ALA A 59 6.38 -1.02 9.74
CA ALA A 59 7.15 -1.65 10.82
C ALA A 59 6.43 -2.89 11.40
N VAL A 60 5.10 -2.83 11.54
CA VAL A 60 4.28 -3.99 11.92
C VAL A 60 4.41 -5.12 10.91
N MET A 61 4.37 -4.81 9.61
CA MET A 61 4.55 -5.81 8.55
C MET A 61 5.92 -6.48 8.60
N THR A 62 6.97 -5.72 8.89
CA THR A 62 8.31 -6.29 9.15
C THR A 62 8.29 -7.20 10.38
N LYS A 63 7.70 -6.77 11.50
CA LYS A 63 7.55 -7.60 12.71
C LYS A 63 6.81 -8.91 12.43
N ILE A 64 5.73 -8.87 11.64
CA ILE A 64 4.96 -10.06 11.25
C ILE A 64 5.85 -11.04 10.47
N SER A 65 6.64 -10.52 9.52
CA SER A 65 7.53 -11.33 8.70
C SER A 65 8.63 -11.98 9.53
N ASP A 66 9.27 -11.21 10.41
CA ASP A 66 10.39 -11.66 11.24
C ASP A 66 9.95 -12.65 12.32
N ALA A 67 8.77 -12.45 12.91
CA ALA A 67 8.26 -13.27 14.01
C ALA A 67 7.29 -14.36 13.56
N ARG A 68 7.25 -14.71 12.26
CA ARG A 68 6.23 -15.62 11.69
C ARG A 68 6.06 -16.92 12.46
N GLU A 69 7.15 -17.57 12.85
CA GLU A 69 7.12 -18.83 13.60
C GLU A 69 6.60 -18.64 15.03
N GLU A 70 7.06 -17.60 15.72
CA GLU A 70 6.61 -17.24 17.06
C GLU A 70 5.12 -16.85 17.08
N ILE A 71 4.61 -16.20 16.04
CA ILE A 71 3.18 -15.87 15.94
C ILE A 71 2.34 -17.13 15.82
N SER A 72 2.85 -18.13 15.09
CA SER A 72 2.14 -19.38 14.90
C SER A 72 2.23 -20.34 16.10
N ASN A 73 3.07 -20.05 17.09
CA ASN A 73 3.21 -20.87 18.28
C ASN A 73 2.10 -20.55 19.30
N VAL A 74 1.38 -21.57 19.76
CA VAL A 74 0.27 -21.45 20.73
C VAL A 74 0.74 -20.94 22.10
N ASP A 75 1.99 -21.26 22.49
CA ASP A 75 2.56 -20.81 23.77
C ASP A 75 3.08 -19.37 23.72
N SER A 76 3.12 -18.76 22.54
CA SER A 76 3.68 -17.43 22.33
C SER A 76 2.60 -16.37 22.38
N ASN A 77 2.88 -15.28 23.10
CA ASN A 77 1.99 -14.13 23.16
C ASN A 77 2.18 -13.16 21.98
N LYS A 78 3.00 -13.52 20.97
CA LYS A 78 3.36 -12.61 19.88
C LYS A 78 2.15 -12.20 19.04
N PHE A 79 1.23 -13.13 18.78
CA PHE A 79 0.00 -12.82 18.06
C PHE A 79 -0.77 -11.68 18.75
N ASN A 80 -1.01 -11.81 20.06
CA ASN A 80 -1.73 -10.82 20.85
C ASN A 80 -1.02 -9.46 20.87
N ILE A 81 0.32 -9.45 20.97
CA ILE A 81 1.10 -8.21 20.94
C ILE A 81 0.90 -7.50 19.59
N ILE A 82 0.99 -8.23 18.48
CA ILE A 82 0.91 -7.65 17.14
C ILE A 82 -0.52 -7.21 16.81
N ILE A 83 -1.54 -8.02 17.11
CA ILE A 83 -2.94 -7.64 16.83
C ILE A 83 -3.35 -6.41 17.65
N ASN A 84 -2.90 -6.30 18.90
CA ASN A 84 -3.13 -5.09 19.71
C ASN A 84 -2.39 -3.88 19.16
N GLU A 85 -1.18 -4.04 18.60
CA GLU A 85 -0.48 -2.95 17.92
C GLU A 85 -1.26 -2.49 16.68
N VAL A 86 -1.78 -3.42 15.87
CA VAL A 86 -2.64 -3.11 14.72
C VAL A 86 -3.91 -2.38 15.17
N ASP A 87 -4.61 -2.86 16.19
CA ASP A 87 -5.83 -2.23 16.71
C ASP A 87 -5.59 -0.80 17.22
N ASN A 88 -4.47 -0.56 17.91
CA ASN A 88 -4.08 0.78 18.35
C ASN A 88 -3.77 1.74 17.18
N LEU A 89 -3.21 1.23 16.07
CA LEU A 89 -3.00 2.02 14.87
C LEU A 89 -4.32 2.29 14.14
N HIS A 90 -5.25 1.32 14.14
CA HIS A 90 -6.55 1.40 13.48
C HIS A 90 -7.37 2.61 13.98
N GLN A 91 -7.25 2.97 15.26
CA GLN A 91 -7.91 4.15 15.83
C GLN A 91 -7.53 5.48 15.16
N GLN A 92 -6.42 5.53 14.41
CA GLN A 92 -5.92 6.72 13.72
C GLN A 92 -6.17 6.67 12.19
N VAL A 93 -6.80 5.60 11.68
CA VAL A 93 -7.04 5.40 10.25
C VAL A 93 -8.24 6.21 9.77
N LEU A 94 -7.99 7.25 8.95
CA LEU A 94 -9.04 8.15 8.46
C LEU A 94 -9.12 8.23 6.92
N LYS A 95 -8.06 7.89 6.18
CA LYS A 95 -8.06 7.97 4.72
C LYS A 95 -7.91 6.58 4.09
N PRO A 96 -8.39 6.42 2.83
CA PRO A 96 -8.32 5.14 2.13
C PRO A 96 -6.91 4.54 2.03
N ARG A 97 -5.87 5.38 1.93
CA ARG A 97 -4.49 4.90 1.85
C ARG A 97 -4.01 4.24 3.15
N GLU A 98 -4.50 4.67 4.31
CA GLU A 98 -4.15 4.01 5.57
C GLU A 98 -4.99 2.75 5.79
N GLN A 99 -6.24 2.74 5.31
CA GLN A 99 -7.06 1.52 5.30
C GLN A 99 -6.41 0.38 4.49
N VAL A 100 -5.74 0.71 3.38
CA VAL A 100 -4.95 -0.27 2.62
C VAL A 100 -3.81 -0.82 3.48
N ALA A 101 -3.05 0.04 4.16
CA ALA A 101 -1.94 -0.39 5.02
C ALA A 101 -2.41 -1.24 6.21
N ASP A 102 -3.55 -0.89 6.80
CA ASP A 102 -4.21 -1.65 7.87
C ASP A 102 -4.65 -3.05 7.39
N ALA A 103 -5.32 -3.12 6.23
CA ALA A 103 -5.74 -4.38 5.63
C ALA A 103 -4.54 -5.26 5.22
N GLU A 104 -3.47 -4.65 4.69
CA GLU A 104 -2.24 -5.37 4.37
C GLU A 104 -1.59 -5.98 5.63
N ALA A 105 -1.57 -5.24 6.76
CA ALA A 105 -1.09 -5.74 8.04
C ALA A 105 -1.93 -6.91 8.57
N LEU A 106 -3.25 -6.77 8.55
CA LEU A 106 -4.17 -7.84 8.96
C LEU A 106 -4.05 -9.08 8.06
N LEU A 107 -3.91 -8.90 6.75
CA LEU A 107 -3.68 -9.99 5.81
C LEU A 107 -2.35 -10.71 6.09
N GLY A 108 -1.28 -9.95 6.31
CA GLY A 108 0.03 -10.48 6.68
C GLY A 108 -0.06 -11.35 7.94
N LEU A 109 -0.71 -10.83 8.98
CA LEU A 109 -0.92 -11.55 10.24
C LEU A 109 -1.76 -12.81 10.04
N ALA A 110 -2.89 -12.70 9.34
CA ALA A 110 -3.78 -13.82 9.05
C ALA A 110 -3.06 -14.95 8.32
N ASN A 111 -2.14 -14.65 7.40
CA ASN A 111 -1.36 -15.65 6.66
C ASN A 111 -0.36 -16.44 7.52
N THR A 112 -0.13 -16.04 8.78
CA THR A 112 0.71 -16.79 9.73
C THR A 112 -0.07 -17.83 10.55
N LEU A 113 -1.41 -17.72 10.61
CA LEU A 113 -2.30 -18.59 11.39
C LEU A 113 -2.56 -19.99 10.79
N PRO A 114 -2.61 -20.22 9.46
CA PRO A 114 -2.90 -21.53 8.89
C PRO A 114 -1.89 -22.61 9.28
N THR A 115 -0.67 -22.21 9.69
CA THR A 115 0.33 -23.13 10.26
C THR A 115 -0.06 -23.61 11.66
N SER A 116 -0.67 -22.78 12.50
CA SER A 116 -1.15 -23.12 13.84
C SER A 116 -2.45 -23.92 13.81
N VAL A 117 -3.39 -23.56 12.93
CA VAL A 117 -4.69 -24.24 12.87
C VAL A 117 -4.55 -25.66 12.30
N LYS A 118 -3.57 -25.90 11.40
CA LYS A 118 -3.26 -27.27 10.96
C LYS A 118 -2.68 -28.13 12.08
N SER A 119 -1.87 -27.57 12.99
CA SER A 119 -1.40 -28.33 14.17
C SER A 119 -2.52 -28.56 15.19
N ILE A 120 -3.41 -27.59 15.38
CA ILE A 120 -4.60 -27.69 16.26
C ILE A 120 -5.67 -28.64 15.68
N SER A 121 -5.79 -28.73 14.35
CA SER A 121 -6.76 -29.64 13.69
C SER A 121 -6.44 -31.14 13.90
N CYS A 122 -5.29 -31.46 14.50
CA CYS A 122 -5.00 -32.78 15.02
C CYS A 122 -5.84 -33.13 16.27
N GLU A 123 -6.42 -32.12 16.94
CA GLU A 123 -7.05 -32.23 18.26
C GLU A 123 -8.59 -32.07 18.26
N GLY A 124 -9.21 -32.11 17.07
CA GLY A 124 -10.66 -32.29 16.92
C GLY A 124 -11.51 -31.03 16.78
N ILE A 125 -10.89 -29.84 16.70
CA ILE A 125 -11.59 -28.61 16.34
C ILE A 125 -11.53 -28.43 14.82
N SER A 126 -12.68 -28.46 14.16
CA SER A 126 -12.74 -28.23 12.72
C SER A 126 -12.66 -26.74 12.39
N LEU A 127 -12.26 -26.42 11.15
CA LEU A 127 -12.28 -25.05 10.65
C LEU A 127 -13.69 -24.42 10.72
N ALA A 128 -14.74 -25.25 10.62
CA ALA A 128 -16.12 -24.80 10.75
C ALA A 128 -16.45 -24.35 12.17
N ASP A 129 -15.92 -25.02 13.18
CA ASP A 129 -16.09 -24.64 14.59
C ASP A 129 -15.41 -23.30 14.88
N PHE A 130 -14.22 -23.08 14.31
CA PHE A 130 -13.53 -21.80 14.39
C PHE A 130 -14.32 -20.66 13.73
N VAL A 131 -14.83 -20.87 12.51
CA VAL A 131 -15.65 -19.86 11.81
C VAL A 131 -16.95 -19.57 12.56
N ASN A 132 -17.60 -20.58 13.13
CA ASN A 132 -18.81 -20.40 13.95
C ASN A 132 -18.53 -19.59 15.22
N CYS A 133 -17.39 -19.81 15.88
CA CYS A 133 -16.97 -19.00 17.02
C CYS A 133 -16.74 -17.53 16.63
N LEU A 134 -16.06 -17.27 15.50
CA LEU A 134 -15.85 -15.91 15.01
C LEU A 134 -17.17 -15.20 14.71
N ILE A 135 -18.12 -15.86 14.04
CA ILE A 135 -19.43 -15.28 13.77
C ILE A 135 -20.14 -14.97 15.09
N ARG A 136 -20.21 -15.92 16.03
CA ARG A 136 -20.90 -15.69 17.30
C ARG A 136 -20.31 -14.50 18.08
N GLU A 137 -18.99 -14.42 18.18
CA GLU A 137 -18.33 -13.36 18.97
C GLU A 137 -18.35 -11.99 18.29
N PHE A 138 -18.26 -11.91 16.96
CA PHE A 138 -18.12 -10.63 16.25
C PHE A 138 -19.37 -10.16 15.50
N TRP A 139 -20.30 -11.06 15.18
CA TRP A 139 -21.52 -10.74 14.44
C TRP A 139 -22.72 -10.50 15.37
N GLU A 140 -22.86 -11.25 16.46
CA GLU A 140 -24.02 -11.10 17.36
C GLU A 140 -23.94 -9.87 18.29
N ILE A 141 -22.75 -9.28 18.47
CA ILE A 141 -22.55 -8.11 19.34
C ILE A 141 -23.02 -6.79 18.66
N HIS A 142 -23.37 -6.81 17.37
CA HIS A 142 -23.77 -5.63 16.59
C HIS A 142 -25.24 -5.61 16.10
N GLN A 143 -26.15 -6.26 16.82
CA GLN A 143 -27.61 -6.07 16.68
C GLN A 143 -28.21 -5.39 17.90
#